data_AF-A0A941EPT4-F1
#
_entry.id   AF-A0A941EPT4-F1
#
_cell.length_a   1.000
_cell.length_b   1.000
_cell.length_c   1.000
_cell.angle_alpha   90.00
_cell.angle_beta   90.00
_cell.angle_gamma   90.00
#
_symmetry.space_group_name_H-M   'P 1'
#
loop_
_entity.id
_entity.type
_entity.pdbx_description
1 polymer ?
#
loop_
_entity_poly.entity_id
_entity_poly.type
_entity_poly.pdbx_seq_one_letter_code
_entity_poly.pdbx_strand_id
1 'polypeptide(L)'
;MTTAVLMGTSLTGAGSALAMSGGAADHQTAAPQERQATVCIEPPRAGFDGAIRDIDDPTTAEEIAQQDSLLQALQQRAGLYTPLRIPGRPNELHAFYATGSVTIPVYVHDIYDPAEPATKLSLSQILGQIAVLNRAFAGGGPSASTAFKFELKNPFSPTLYVADADLFQAPVDGDLVREAKQRLHVGGMNALNLYYNQARQTQGEPLLGQATFPTNDNLAQDGVIDAYDSIAGARDGSMDGDTVVHEVGHWLGLYHTFENGCASPGDYVADTPPEAWAAQGCPEQFNLHNYMDYVDDGCMDRFTPDQAQRMADSWAGFRMPVPNGS
;
A
#
# COMPACT_ATOMS: atom_id res chain seq x y z
N MET A 1 24.41 -79.35 1.93
CA MET A 1 25.67 -79.92 2.42
C MET A 1 26.53 -78.79 2.95
N THR A 2 27.14 -79.03 4.11
CA THR A 2 28.34 -78.38 4.64
C THR A 2 28.24 -76.95 5.16
N THR A 3 28.08 -76.89 6.49
CA THR A 3 28.60 -75.90 7.43
C THR A 3 30.10 -75.64 7.21
N ALA A 4 30.56 -74.40 7.37
CA ALA A 4 31.94 -74.10 7.72
C ALA A 4 31.97 -72.92 8.70
N VAL A 5 32.53 -73.21 9.88
CA VAL A 5 32.88 -72.27 10.96
C VAL A 5 34.34 -71.87 10.76
N LEU A 6 34.67 -70.59 10.95
CA LEU A 6 36.02 -70.19 11.34
C LEU A 6 35.96 -69.04 12.36
N MET A 7 36.62 -69.28 13.50
CA MET A 7 36.86 -68.34 14.59
C MET A 7 37.93 -67.32 14.20
N GLY A 8 37.91 -66.14 14.83
CA GLY A 8 39.10 -65.28 14.83
C GLY A 8 38.89 -63.85 15.32
N THR A 9 39.20 -63.63 16.60
CA THR A 9 39.76 -62.42 17.20
C THR A 9 38.91 -61.14 17.28
N SER A 10 38.53 -60.86 18.52
CA SER A 10 38.14 -59.57 19.08
C SER A 10 39.26 -58.52 18.98
N LEU A 11 38.93 -57.36 18.42
CA LEU A 11 39.60 -56.09 18.68
C LEU A 11 38.52 -55.03 18.91
N THR A 12 38.49 -54.52 20.13
CA THR A 12 37.66 -53.41 20.59
C THR A 12 38.12 -52.12 19.91
N GLY A 13 37.36 -51.66 18.92
CA GLY A 13 37.44 -50.30 18.39
C GLY A 13 36.18 -49.54 18.77
N ALA A 14 36.34 -48.49 19.58
CA ALA A 14 35.26 -47.56 19.92
C ALA A 14 34.78 -46.86 18.64
N GLY A 15 33.67 -47.34 18.09
CA GLY A 15 32.96 -46.69 16.99
C GLY A 15 31.89 -45.77 17.54
N SER A 16 32.10 -44.46 17.38
CA SER A 16 31.11 -43.43 17.61
C SER A 16 29.80 -43.79 16.90
N ALA A 17 28.70 -43.83 17.66
CA ALA A 17 27.37 -44.01 17.09
C ALA A 17 27.05 -42.81 16.19
N LEU A 18 27.00 -43.03 14.87
CA LEU A 18 26.27 -42.16 13.95
C LEU A 18 24.77 -42.34 14.26
N ALA A 19 24.21 -41.43 15.04
CA ALA A 19 22.77 -41.23 15.05
C ALA A 19 22.41 -40.47 13.75
N MET A 20 21.71 -41.14 12.84
CA MET A 20 21.01 -40.49 11.74
C MET A 20 19.80 -39.75 12.31
N SER A 21 19.97 -38.48 12.66
CA SER A 21 18.84 -37.57 12.88
C SER A 21 18.41 -36.99 11.53
N GLY A 22 17.23 -37.40 11.05
CA GLY A 22 16.54 -36.69 9.99
C GLY A 22 16.31 -35.25 10.45
N GLY A 23 16.98 -34.31 9.79
CA GLY A 23 16.71 -32.88 9.96
C GLY A 23 15.38 -32.56 9.30
N ALA A 24 14.31 -32.56 10.09
CA ALA A 24 13.20 -31.66 9.79
C ALA A 24 13.80 -30.24 9.82
N ALA A 25 13.71 -29.55 8.69
CA ALA A 25 14.03 -28.13 8.64
C ALA A 25 13.00 -27.43 9.53
N ASP A 26 13.36 -27.19 10.79
CA ASP A 26 12.69 -26.22 11.63
C ASP A 26 12.85 -24.87 10.94
N HIS A 27 11.83 -24.47 10.17
CA HIS A 27 11.54 -23.07 9.94
C HIS A 27 11.21 -22.46 11.30
N GLN A 28 12.25 -22.10 12.06
CA GLN A 28 12.11 -21.15 13.14
C GLN A 28 11.70 -19.84 12.48
N THR A 29 10.39 -19.60 12.47
CA THR A 29 9.84 -18.25 12.33
C THR A 29 10.55 -17.39 13.36
N ALA A 30 11.24 -16.35 12.90
CA ALA A 30 11.87 -15.38 13.78
C ALA A 30 10.83 -14.92 14.81
N ALA A 31 11.26 -14.83 16.07
CA ALA A 31 10.42 -14.31 17.14
C ALA A 31 9.88 -12.92 16.76
N PRO A 32 8.64 -12.57 17.18
CA PRO A 32 8.06 -11.26 16.88
C PRO A 32 9.01 -10.20 17.43
N GLN A 33 9.47 -9.28 16.60
CA GLN A 33 10.19 -8.11 17.09
C GLN A 33 9.25 -7.39 18.06
N GLU A 34 9.60 -7.41 19.35
CA GLU A 34 9.03 -6.52 20.34
C GLU A 34 9.06 -5.10 19.78
N ARG A 35 7.90 -4.42 19.80
CA ARG A 35 7.72 -2.98 19.49
C ARG A 35 9.04 -2.23 19.68
N GLN A 36 9.70 -1.82 18.60
CA GLN A 36 10.83 -0.90 18.69
C GLN A 36 10.30 0.51 19.00
N ALA A 37 9.68 0.67 20.17
CA ALA A 37 9.68 1.95 20.84
C ALA A 37 11.10 2.17 21.35
N THR A 38 12.01 2.81 20.59
CA THR A 38 13.19 3.43 21.25
C THR A 38 14.00 4.49 20.50
N VAL A 39 13.83 4.78 19.21
CA VAL A 39 14.49 5.96 18.60
C VAL A 39 13.56 6.60 17.58
N CYS A 40 13.17 7.84 17.85
CA CYS A 40 12.56 8.75 16.89
C CYS A 40 13.56 9.00 15.76
N ILE A 41 13.21 8.67 14.53
CA ILE A 41 14.05 9.00 13.38
C ILE A 41 13.80 10.47 13.03
N GLU A 42 14.89 11.22 12.86
CA GLU A 42 14.86 12.59 12.38
C GLU A 42 15.57 12.63 11.02
N PRO A 43 14.84 12.48 9.89
CA PRO A 43 15.46 12.48 8.57
C PRO A 43 16.20 13.79 8.27
N PRO A 44 17.24 13.77 7.42
CA PRO A 44 17.95 14.98 7.02
C PRO A 44 16.99 16.01 6.41
N ARG A 45 16.93 17.22 6.97
CA ARG A 45 16.13 18.33 6.41
C ARG A 45 16.84 18.92 5.19
N ALA A 46 16.68 18.31 4.02
CA ALA A 46 17.22 18.83 2.77
C ALA A 46 16.37 20.02 2.26
N GLY A 47 16.44 21.17 2.93
CA GLY A 47 15.82 22.40 2.45
C GLY A 47 14.32 22.57 2.74
N PHE A 48 13.76 21.76 3.64
CA PHE A 48 12.38 21.93 4.12
C PHE A 48 12.36 22.74 5.42
N ASP A 49 11.63 23.86 5.39
CA ASP A 49 11.18 24.63 6.57
C ASP A 49 9.73 24.25 6.96
N GLY A 50 9.14 23.24 6.28
CA GLY A 50 7.72 22.91 6.36
C GLY A 50 7.33 21.92 7.47
N ALA A 51 6.02 21.83 7.69
CA ALA A 51 5.38 21.23 8.85
C ALA A 51 5.58 19.71 8.97
N ILE A 52 5.31 19.19 10.18
CA ILE A 52 5.32 17.75 10.54
C ILE A 52 4.29 16.93 9.75
N ARG A 53 3.39 17.58 9.01
CA ARG A 53 2.21 17.01 8.37
C ARG A 53 2.03 17.64 6.99
N ASP A 54 1.62 16.85 6.02
CA ASP A 54 1.17 17.35 4.73
C ASP A 54 -0.13 18.15 4.89
N ILE A 55 -0.41 19.00 3.91
CA ILE A 55 -1.55 19.90 3.85
C ILE A 55 -2.88 19.15 3.67
N ASP A 56 -2.84 17.92 3.17
CA ASP A 56 -4.00 17.02 3.07
C ASP A 56 -3.95 15.84 4.04
N ASP A 57 -2.99 15.82 4.97
CA ASP A 57 -3.00 14.87 6.07
C ASP A 57 -4.29 15.05 6.90
N PRO A 58 -4.98 13.95 7.25
CA PRO A 58 -6.11 14.02 8.16
C PRO A 58 -5.66 14.66 9.47
N THR A 59 -6.52 15.33 10.22
CA THR A 59 -6.21 15.76 11.58
C THR A 59 -6.10 14.56 12.52
N THR A 60 -5.39 14.69 13.65
CA THR A 60 -5.34 13.62 14.68
C THR A 60 -6.75 13.18 15.11
N ALA A 61 -7.72 14.10 15.12
CA ALA A 61 -9.10 13.76 15.43
C ALA A 61 -9.75 12.89 14.32
N GLU A 62 -9.50 13.21 13.06
CA GLU A 62 -9.97 12.43 11.91
C GLU A 62 -9.30 11.06 11.84
N GLU A 63 -8.01 10.96 12.17
CA GLU A 63 -7.32 9.67 12.26
C GLU A 63 -7.90 8.76 13.35
N ILE A 64 -8.13 9.30 14.55
CA ILE A 64 -8.76 8.54 15.64
C ILE A 64 -10.14 8.08 15.20
N ALA A 65 -10.94 8.96 14.60
CA ALA A 65 -12.25 8.60 14.09
C ALA A 65 -12.18 7.52 12.98
N GLN A 66 -11.18 7.59 12.11
CA GLN A 66 -10.94 6.61 11.06
C GLN A 66 -10.52 5.25 11.65
N GLN A 67 -9.67 5.24 12.68
CA GLN A 67 -9.25 4.03 13.38
C GLN A 67 -10.41 3.39 14.14
N ASP A 68 -11.23 4.18 14.82
CA ASP A 68 -12.45 3.72 15.49
C ASP A 68 -13.45 3.15 14.48
N SER A 69 -13.62 3.82 13.34
CA SER A 69 -14.47 3.38 12.24
C SER A 69 -14.00 2.05 11.65
N LEU A 70 -12.69 1.86 11.48
CA LEU A 70 -12.12 0.61 11.00
C LEU A 70 -12.41 -0.53 11.96
N LEU A 71 -12.17 -0.33 13.26
CA LEU A 71 -12.46 -1.34 14.28
C LEU A 71 -13.95 -1.70 14.29
N GLN A 72 -14.84 -0.70 14.26
CA GLN A 72 -16.28 -0.91 14.24
C GLN A 72 -16.73 -1.65 12.97
N ALA A 73 -16.17 -1.29 11.82
CA ALA A 73 -16.42 -1.93 10.54
C ALA A 73 -15.99 -3.40 10.50
N LEU A 74 -14.84 -3.72 11.09
CA LEU A 74 -14.35 -5.10 11.25
C LEU A 74 -15.25 -5.89 12.19
N GLN A 75 -15.67 -5.30 13.32
CA GLN A 75 -16.60 -5.92 14.27
C GLN A 75 -17.95 -6.25 13.62
N GLN A 76 -18.52 -5.33 12.83
CA GLN A 76 -19.78 -5.55 12.11
C GLN A 76 -19.69 -6.67 11.08
N ARG A 77 -18.50 -6.89 10.51
CA ARG A 77 -18.25 -7.92 9.49
C ARG A 77 -17.70 -9.22 10.05
N ALA A 78 -17.39 -9.28 11.34
CA ALA A 78 -16.91 -10.48 12.00
C ALA A 78 -17.90 -11.62 11.80
N GLY A 79 -17.42 -12.75 11.27
CA GLY A 79 -18.26 -13.91 10.96
C GLY A 79 -19.04 -13.83 9.64
N LEU A 80 -19.14 -12.66 8.99
CA LEU A 80 -19.73 -12.54 7.64
C LEU A 80 -18.73 -12.97 6.55
N TYR A 81 -17.44 -12.79 6.82
CA TYR A 81 -16.36 -13.12 5.90
C TYR A 81 -15.35 -14.06 6.57
N THR A 82 -15.14 -15.22 5.96
CA THR A 82 -13.97 -16.05 6.25
C THR A 82 -12.85 -15.45 5.42
N PRO A 83 -12.10 -14.51 6.01
CA PRO A 83 -11.05 -14.92 6.94
C PRO A 83 -10.81 -13.91 8.08
N LEU A 84 -11.83 -13.16 8.52
CA LEU A 84 -11.74 -12.36 9.73
C LEU A 84 -11.56 -13.32 10.91
N ARG A 85 -10.30 -13.47 11.33
CA ARG A 85 -9.89 -14.25 12.48
C ARG A 85 -9.24 -13.28 13.44
N ILE A 86 -9.19 -13.61 14.72
CA ILE A 86 -8.36 -12.89 15.69
C ILE A 86 -7.06 -13.69 15.83
N PRO A 87 -6.04 -13.53 14.96
CA PRO A 87 -4.70 -13.98 15.27
C PRO A 87 -3.94 -12.86 15.99
N GLY A 88 -3.49 -13.09 17.22
CA GLY A 88 -2.62 -12.14 17.93
C GLY A 88 -3.11 -11.77 19.32
N ARG A 89 -2.81 -10.54 19.76
CA ARG A 89 -3.18 -10.04 21.09
C ARG A 89 -4.69 -10.17 21.31
N PRO A 90 -5.16 -10.39 22.56
CA PRO A 90 -6.59 -10.39 22.84
C PRO A 90 -7.21 -9.07 22.34
N ASN A 91 -8.20 -9.16 21.44
CA ASN A 91 -9.05 -8.07 20.93
C ASN A 91 -8.57 -7.29 19.67
N GLU A 92 -7.53 -7.72 18.95
CA GLU A 92 -7.21 -7.16 17.62
C GLU A 92 -7.89 -8.01 16.52
N LEU A 93 -8.89 -7.46 15.83
CA LEU A 93 -9.55 -8.11 14.69
C LEU A 93 -8.71 -7.89 13.43
N HIS A 94 -8.31 -8.98 12.77
CA HIS A 94 -7.57 -8.90 11.51
C HIS A 94 -8.22 -9.71 10.40
N ALA A 95 -8.17 -9.20 9.17
CA ALA A 95 -8.58 -9.89 7.97
C ALA A 95 -7.42 -10.67 7.36
N PHE A 96 -7.58 -11.96 7.14
CA PHE A 96 -6.51 -12.80 6.58
C PHE A 96 -6.72 -13.13 5.09
N TYR A 97 -6.14 -12.37 4.19
CA TYR A 97 -6.16 -12.71 2.76
C TYR A 97 -4.87 -13.40 2.34
N ALA A 98 -4.97 -14.43 1.50
CA ALA A 98 -3.79 -14.99 0.86
C ALA A 98 -3.16 -13.97 -0.10
N THR A 99 -1.84 -14.02 -0.27
CA THR A 99 -1.10 -13.15 -1.19
C THR A 99 -1.72 -13.15 -2.58
N GLY A 100 -2.01 -11.96 -3.11
CA GLY A 100 -2.59 -11.77 -4.44
C GLY A 100 -3.95 -12.47 -4.66
N SER A 101 -4.73 -12.72 -3.61
CA SER A 101 -6.06 -13.33 -3.71
C SER A 101 -7.18 -12.32 -3.99
N VAL A 102 -6.94 -11.03 -3.76
CA VAL A 102 -7.89 -9.95 -4.02
C VAL A 102 -7.54 -9.30 -5.36
N THR A 103 -8.44 -9.36 -6.34
CA THR A 103 -8.30 -8.63 -7.61
C THR A 103 -9.17 -7.38 -7.56
N ILE A 104 -8.52 -6.22 -7.55
CA ILE A 104 -9.15 -4.90 -7.57
C ILE A 104 -9.38 -4.50 -9.04
N PRO A 105 -10.64 -4.31 -9.47
CA PRO A 105 -10.93 -3.70 -10.75
C PRO A 105 -10.50 -2.23 -10.72
N VAL A 106 -9.68 -1.82 -11.69
CA VAL A 106 -9.20 -0.44 -11.85
C VAL A 106 -9.88 0.21 -13.04
N TYR A 107 -10.44 1.39 -12.82
CA TYR A 107 -10.98 2.27 -13.85
C TYR A 107 -10.10 3.52 -13.92
N VAL A 108 -9.53 3.78 -15.09
CA VAL A 108 -8.66 4.94 -15.31
C VAL A 108 -9.46 6.03 -16.01
N HIS A 109 -9.26 7.28 -15.62
CA HIS A 109 -9.85 8.48 -16.19
C HIS A 109 -8.73 9.48 -16.49
N ASP A 110 -8.14 9.36 -17.67
CA ASP A 110 -7.12 10.27 -18.17
C ASP A 110 -7.78 11.55 -18.67
N ILE A 111 -7.72 12.60 -17.86
CA ILE A 111 -8.21 13.93 -18.19
C ILE A 111 -7.07 14.68 -18.88
N TYR A 112 -7.31 15.17 -20.08
CA TYR A 112 -6.28 15.81 -20.88
C TYR A 112 -6.78 17.08 -21.56
N ASP A 113 -5.86 17.99 -21.87
CA ASP A 113 -6.18 19.18 -22.65
C ASP A 113 -6.30 18.81 -24.15
N PRO A 114 -7.49 18.97 -24.78
CA PRO A 114 -7.64 18.73 -26.21
C PRO A 114 -6.80 19.64 -27.12
N ALA A 115 -6.35 20.80 -26.63
CA ALA A 115 -5.43 21.69 -27.33
C ALA A 115 -3.97 21.18 -27.27
N GLU A 116 -3.64 20.37 -26.27
CA GLU A 116 -2.31 19.77 -26.07
C GLU A 116 -2.39 18.24 -26.00
N PRO A 117 -2.73 17.55 -27.11
CA PRO A 117 -2.98 16.10 -27.11
C PRO A 117 -1.75 15.25 -26.75
N ALA A 118 -0.57 15.85 -26.61
CA ALA A 118 0.63 15.19 -26.10
C ALA A 118 0.58 14.95 -24.58
N THR A 119 -0.29 15.64 -23.84
CA THR A 119 -0.54 15.42 -22.41
C THR A 119 -1.37 14.16 -22.14
N LYS A 120 -2.08 13.68 -23.16
CA LYS A 120 -2.89 12.47 -23.11
C LYS A 120 -2.02 11.24 -22.91
N LEU A 121 -2.31 10.44 -21.89
CA LEU A 121 -1.59 9.21 -21.62
C LEU A 121 -1.88 8.15 -22.69
N SER A 122 -0.82 7.53 -23.22
CA SER A 122 -0.97 6.36 -24.08
C SER A 122 -1.49 5.16 -23.28
N LEU A 123 -2.22 4.26 -23.94
CA LEU A 123 -2.65 3.00 -23.31
C LEU A 123 -1.46 2.18 -22.78
N SER A 124 -0.30 2.25 -23.44
CA SER A 124 0.94 1.63 -22.95
C SER A 124 1.44 2.22 -21.64
N GLN A 125 1.36 3.53 -21.45
CA GLN A 125 1.71 4.17 -20.18
C GLN A 125 0.76 3.72 -19.08
N ILE A 126 -0.56 3.76 -19.35
CA ILE A 126 -1.58 3.31 -18.39
C ILE A 126 -1.37 1.85 -17.99
N LEU A 127 -1.15 0.95 -18.96
CA LEU A 127 -0.84 -0.46 -18.68
C LEU A 127 0.49 -0.62 -17.93
N GLY A 128 1.48 0.23 -18.21
CA GLY A 128 2.72 0.32 -17.46
C GLY A 128 2.48 0.63 -15.99
N GLN A 129 1.61 1.60 -15.68
CA GLN A 129 1.26 1.94 -14.29
C GLN A 129 0.53 0.80 -13.58
N ILE A 130 -0.38 0.10 -14.27
CA ILE A 130 -1.01 -1.10 -13.70
C ILE A 130 0.02 -2.19 -13.41
N ALA A 131 1.07 -2.31 -14.23
CA ALA A 131 2.18 -3.23 -13.96
C ALA A 131 3.04 -2.79 -12.76
N VAL A 132 3.27 -1.48 -12.58
CA VAL A 132 3.95 -0.90 -11.40
C VAL A 132 3.18 -1.24 -10.13
N LEU A 133 1.87 -0.99 -10.08
CA LEU A 133 1.00 -1.37 -8.97
C LEU A 133 1.10 -2.86 -8.66
N ASN A 134 0.93 -3.72 -9.67
CA ASN A 134 1.03 -5.17 -9.45
C ASN A 134 2.41 -5.61 -8.96
N ARG A 135 3.50 -4.95 -9.38
CA ARG A 135 4.85 -5.24 -8.88
C ARG A 135 5.00 -4.83 -7.41
N ALA A 136 4.66 -3.60 -7.07
CA ALA A 136 4.80 -3.08 -5.71
C ALA A 136 3.98 -3.89 -4.70
N PHE A 137 2.71 -4.16 -5.02
CA PHE A 137 1.78 -4.88 -4.13
C PHE A 137 1.98 -6.40 -4.11
N ALA A 138 2.61 -7.00 -5.13
CA ALA A 138 3.05 -8.39 -5.05
C ALA A 138 4.21 -8.58 -4.05
N GLY A 139 4.91 -7.51 -3.71
CA GLY A 139 6.10 -7.52 -2.87
C GLY A 139 7.30 -8.20 -3.54
N GLY A 140 8.27 -8.61 -2.73
CA GLY A 140 9.55 -9.16 -3.18
C GLY A 140 10.72 -8.25 -2.80
N GLY A 141 11.94 -8.79 -2.84
CA GLY A 141 13.11 -8.08 -2.31
C GLY A 141 12.87 -7.68 -0.84
N PRO A 142 12.95 -6.39 -0.48
CA PRO A 142 12.66 -5.90 0.87
C PRO A 142 11.16 -5.71 1.18
N SER A 143 10.29 -5.75 0.16
CA SER A 143 8.86 -5.47 0.30
C SER A 143 8.03 -6.68 0.69
N ALA A 144 7.11 -6.49 1.64
CA ALA A 144 6.12 -7.49 1.99
C ALA A 144 5.11 -7.71 0.86
N SER A 145 4.74 -8.98 0.65
CA SER A 145 3.67 -9.31 -0.30
C SER A 145 2.29 -8.98 0.29
N THR A 146 1.44 -8.33 -0.49
CA THR A 146 0.07 -7.99 -0.08
C THR A 146 -0.97 -8.95 -0.67
N ALA A 147 -2.23 -8.76 -0.28
CA ALA A 147 -3.36 -9.51 -0.83
C ALA A 147 -3.74 -9.08 -2.26
N PHE A 148 -3.25 -7.95 -2.75
CA PHE A 148 -3.87 -7.21 -3.84
C PHE A 148 -3.21 -7.42 -5.19
N LYS A 149 -4.05 -7.47 -6.22
CA LYS A 149 -3.71 -7.41 -7.65
C LYS A 149 -4.65 -6.42 -8.33
N PHE A 150 -4.19 -5.79 -9.38
CA PHE A 150 -4.90 -4.71 -10.06
C PHE A 150 -5.16 -5.08 -11.52
N GLU A 151 -6.39 -4.89 -11.98
CA GLU A 151 -6.79 -5.22 -13.34
C GLU A 151 -7.57 -4.06 -13.98
N LEU A 152 -7.03 -3.49 -15.07
CA LEU A 152 -7.69 -2.44 -15.83
C LEU A 152 -9.00 -2.96 -16.46
N LYS A 153 -10.11 -2.28 -16.23
CA LYS A 153 -11.44 -2.68 -16.70
C LYS A 153 -12.00 -1.86 -17.86
N ASN A 154 -11.45 -0.68 -18.13
CA ASN A 154 -12.02 0.25 -19.11
C ASN A 154 -11.10 0.65 -20.29
N PRO A 155 -10.23 -0.23 -20.84
CA PRO A 155 -9.23 0.16 -21.85
C PRO A 155 -9.82 0.69 -23.17
N PHE A 156 -11.12 0.45 -23.42
CA PHE A 156 -11.84 0.91 -24.61
C PHE A 156 -13.11 1.70 -24.27
N SER A 157 -13.27 2.10 -23.01
CA SER A 157 -14.43 2.87 -22.56
C SER A 157 -14.28 4.34 -22.96
N PRO A 158 -15.37 5.05 -23.29
CA PRO A 158 -15.34 6.51 -23.42
C PRO A 158 -14.96 7.22 -22.12
N THR A 159 -15.07 6.55 -20.96
CA THR A 159 -14.65 7.11 -19.67
C THR A 159 -13.15 7.03 -19.42
N LEU A 160 -12.39 6.34 -20.29
CA LEU A 160 -10.93 6.27 -20.17
C LEU A 160 -10.26 7.60 -20.46
N TYR A 161 -10.72 8.30 -21.49
CA TYR A 161 -10.12 9.53 -21.98
C TYR A 161 -11.14 10.66 -21.93
N VAL A 162 -10.88 11.65 -21.08
CA VAL A 162 -11.77 12.78 -20.82
C VAL A 162 -11.11 14.05 -21.33
N ALA A 163 -11.58 14.56 -22.48
CA ALA A 163 -11.08 15.80 -23.06
C ALA A 163 -11.73 17.01 -22.36
N ASP A 164 -11.01 17.64 -21.42
CA ASP A 164 -11.55 18.70 -20.57
C ASP A 164 -10.41 19.58 -20.04
N ALA A 165 -10.17 20.74 -20.69
CA ALA A 165 -9.04 21.61 -20.35
C ALA A 165 -9.19 22.28 -18.97
N ASP A 166 -10.43 22.61 -18.57
CA ASP A 166 -10.70 23.24 -17.27
C ASP A 166 -10.45 22.23 -16.14
N LEU A 167 -10.93 20.99 -16.31
CA LEU A 167 -10.68 19.92 -15.35
C LEU A 167 -9.21 19.48 -15.35
N PHE A 168 -8.52 19.53 -16.50
CA PHE A 168 -7.11 19.23 -16.59
C PHE A 168 -6.28 20.13 -15.67
N GLN A 169 -6.61 21.43 -15.59
CA GLN A 169 -5.93 22.40 -14.74
C GLN A 169 -6.51 22.51 -13.32
N ALA A 170 -7.63 21.85 -13.02
CA ALA A 170 -8.36 22.05 -11.77
C ALA A 170 -7.58 21.52 -10.56
N PRO A 171 -7.40 22.32 -9.48
CA PRO A 171 -6.82 21.86 -8.22
C PRO A 171 -7.46 20.56 -7.73
N VAL A 172 -6.67 19.66 -7.15
CA VAL A 172 -7.12 18.31 -6.78
C VAL A 172 -8.23 18.30 -5.72
N ASP A 173 -8.28 19.34 -4.89
CA ASP A 173 -9.29 19.58 -3.85
C ASP A 173 -10.46 20.48 -4.32
N GLY A 174 -10.39 20.96 -5.57
CA GLY A 174 -11.33 21.91 -6.16
C GLY A 174 -12.69 21.31 -6.54
N ASP A 175 -13.70 22.18 -6.64
CA ASP A 175 -15.09 21.81 -6.94
C ASP A 175 -15.22 21.00 -8.25
N LEU A 176 -14.45 21.37 -9.27
CA LEU A 176 -14.44 20.66 -10.56
C LEU A 176 -13.98 19.20 -10.43
N VAL A 177 -12.96 18.93 -9.63
CA VAL A 177 -12.47 17.56 -9.39
C VAL A 177 -13.52 16.77 -8.61
N ARG A 178 -14.14 17.37 -7.59
CA ARG A 178 -15.21 16.71 -6.82
C ARG A 178 -16.42 16.34 -7.69
N GLU A 179 -16.83 17.24 -8.58
CA GLU A 179 -17.89 16.98 -9.57
C GLU A 179 -17.47 15.94 -10.61
N ALA A 180 -16.20 15.95 -11.04
CA ALA A 180 -15.67 14.96 -11.98
C ALA A 180 -15.68 13.56 -11.36
N LYS A 181 -15.22 13.41 -10.11
CA LYS A 181 -15.29 12.14 -9.37
C LYS A 181 -16.73 11.62 -9.31
N GLN A 182 -17.71 12.47 -8.96
CA GLN A 182 -19.13 12.10 -8.93
C GLN A 182 -19.66 11.59 -10.28
N ARG A 183 -19.24 12.23 -11.37
CA ARG A 183 -19.74 11.95 -12.71
C ARG A 183 -19.06 10.73 -13.35
N LEU A 184 -17.78 10.52 -13.08
CA LEU A 184 -16.94 9.56 -13.78
C LEU A 184 -16.77 8.25 -13.02
N HIS A 185 -16.97 8.24 -11.70
CA HIS A 185 -16.79 7.05 -10.87
C HIS A 185 -17.55 5.83 -11.43
N VAL A 186 -16.87 4.70 -11.51
CA VAL A 186 -17.42 3.41 -11.93
C VAL A 186 -17.23 2.35 -10.85
N GLY A 187 -18.24 1.49 -10.65
CA GLY A 187 -18.19 0.41 -9.67
C GLY A 187 -18.64 0.84 -8.26
N GLY A 188 -18.43 -0.04 -7.28
CA GLY A 188 -18.66 0.24 -5.85
C GLY A 188 -17.34 0.50 -5.12
N MET A 189 -17.36 0.53 -3.78
CA MET A 189 -16.16 0.80 -2.97
C MET A 189 -15.02 -0.19 -3.19
N ASN A 190 -15.28 -1.35 -3.80
CA ASN A 190 -14.27 -2.35 -4.17
C ASN A 190 -13.57 -2.06 -5.51
N ALA A 191 -13.93 -0.98 -6.22
CA ALA A 191 -13.34 -0.59 -7.49
C ALA A 191 -12.49 0.66 -7.32
N LEU A 192 -11.24 0.59 -7.76
CA LEU A 192 -10.32 1.71 -7.71
C LEU A 192 -10.55 2.59 -8.95
N ASN A 193 -10.93 3.84 -8.73
CA ASN A 193 -10.99 4.86 -9.79
C ASN A 193 -9.74 5.73 -9.69
N LEU A 194 -8.92 5.71 -10.75
CA LEU A 194 -7.70 6.52 -10.89
C LEU A 194 -7.97 7.65 -11.87
N TYR A 195 -7.82 8.89 -11.42
CA TYR A 195 -7.99 10.09 -12.21
C TYR A 195 -6.61 10.70 -12.49
N TYR A 196 -6.32 11.06 -13.73
CA TYR A 196 -5.11 11.80 -14.07
C TYR A 196 -5.49 13.20 -14.54
N ASN A 197 -4.85 14.23 -14.00
CA ASN A 197 -4.93 15.60 -14.52
C ASN A 197 -3.56 16.30 -14.41
N GLN A 198 -3.48 17.60 -14.71
CA GLN A 198 -2.23 18.36 -14.55
C GLN A 198 -1.98 18.82 -13.12
N ALA A 199 -3.04 19.08 -12.35
CA ALA A 199 -2.95 19.96 -11.21
C ALA A 199 -2.02 19.43 -10.13
N ARG A 200 -0.95 20.19 -9.90
CA ARG A 200 0.08 19.92 -8.91
C ARG A 200 -0.11 20.74 -7.65
N GLN A 201 -1.33 21.19 -7.38
CA GLN A 201 -1.56 22.13 -6.28
C GLN A 201 -2.83 21.81 -5.51
N THR A 202 -2.69 21.77 -4.19
CA THR A 202 -3.77 21.94 -3.21
C THR A 202 -3.39 23.13 -2.34
N GLN A 203 -4.34 24.06 -2.13
CA GLN A 203 -4.16 25.25 -1.29
C GLN A 203 -2.88 26.10 -1.57
N GLY A 204 -2.26 25.96 -2.74
CA GLY A 204 -1.06 26.68 -3.16
C GLY A 204 0.27 25.94 -3.01
N GLU A 205 0.27 24.70 -2.48
CA GLU A 205 1.48 23.89 -2.28
C GLU A 205 1.60 22.76 -3.33
N PRO A 206 2.82 22.35 -3.73
CA PRO A 206 3.03 21.25 -4.67
C PRO A 206 2.48 19.92 -4.15
N LEU A 207 1.65 19.25 -4.95
CA LEU A 207 1.12 17.92 -4.66
C LEU A 207 1.17 17.04 -5.91
N LEU A 208 1.54 15.76 -5.78
CA LEU A 208 1.66 14.84 -6.92
C LEU A 208 0.44 13.94 -7.08
N GLY A 209 -0.22 13.59 -5.98
CA GLY A 209 -1.42 12.78 -5.96
C GLY A 209 -2.22 13.02 -4.69
N GLN A 210 -3.44 12.51 -4.67
CA GLN A 210 -4.29 12.46 -3.48
C GLN A 210 -5.26 11.30 -3.54
N ALA A 211 -5.34 10.56 -2.45
CA ALA A 211 -6.32 9.52 -2.22
C ALA A 211 -7.46 9.96 -1.30
N THR A 212 -8.64 9.40 -1.54
CA THR A 212 -9.69 9.39 -0.52
C THR A 212 -9.50 8.18 0.39
N PHE A 213 -9.28 8.46 1.68
CA PHE A 213 -9.21 7.41 2.70
C PHE A 213 -10.49 6.55 2.72
N PRO A 214 -10.37 5.26 3.05
CA PRO A 214 -11.47 4.32 2.97
C PRO A 214 -12.56 4.64 4.00
N THR A 215 -13.78 4.89 3.52
CA THR A 215 -14.98 5.10 4.35
C THR A 215 -16.08 4.12 3.92
N ASN A 216 -17.18 4.05 4.69
CA ASN A 216 -18.37 3.28 4.35
C ASN A 216 -19.44 4.08 3.59
N ASP A 217 -19.28 5.41 3.42
CA ASP A 217 -20.38 6.29 3.01
C ASP A 217 -20.06 7.37 1.95
N ASN A 218 -18.85 7.40 1.39
CA ASN A 218 -18.44 8.43 0.42
C ASN A 218 -17.99 7.89 -0.95
N LEU A 219 -18.77 6.99 -1.54
CA LEU A 219 -18.49 6.43 -2.88
C LEU A 219 -18.31 7.53 -3.95
N ALA A 220 -19.09 8.60 -3.85
CA ALA A 220 -19.08 9.70 -4.81
C ALA A 220 -17.74 10.46 -4.91
N GLN A 221 -16.90 10.39 -3.88
CA GLN A 221 -15.59 11.03 -3.87
C GLN A 221 -14.44 10.02 -3.84
N ASP A 222 -14.77 8.72 -3.80
CA ASP A 222 -13.78 7.66 -3.70
C ASP A 222 -12.84 7.60 -4.91
N GLY A 223 -11.60 7.21 -4.63
CA GLY A 223 -10.56 7.00 -5.63
C GLY A 223 -9.32 7.83 -5.34
N VAL A 224 -8.45 7.85 -6.35
CA VAL A 224 -7.13 8.49 -6.32
C VAL A 224 -7.05 9.43 -7.51
N ILE A 225 -6.56 10.65 -7.31
CA ILE A 225 -6.20 11.58 -8.37
C ILE A 225 -4.69 11.80 -8.37
N ASP A 226 -4.06 11.76 -9.53
CA ASP A 226 -2.61 11.91 -9.71
C ASP A 226 -2.29 12.90 -10.83
N ALA A 227 -1.14 13.57 -10.72
CA ALA A 227 -0.55 14.29 -11.82
C ALA A 227 -0.21 13.32 -12.97
N TYR A 228 -0.65 13.62 -14.20
CA TYR A 228 -0.44 12.75 -15.36
C TYR A 228 1.06 12.44 -15.64
N ASP A 229 1.96 13.32 -15.20
CA ASP A 229 3.40 13.18 -15.35
C ASP A 229 4.11 12.62 -14.10
N SER A 230 3.38 11.95 -13.20
CA SER A 230 3.92 11.06 -12.16
C SER A 230 4.09 9.61 -12.64
N ILE A 231 3.61 9.28 -13.84
CA ILE A 231 3.68 7.94 -14.42
C ILE A 231 5.12 7.53 -14.75
N ALA A 232 5.39 6.23 -14.71
CA ALA A 232 6.71 5.67 -15.05
C ALA A 232 7.27 6.20 -16.38
N GLY A 233 8.52 6.70 -16.35
CA GLY A 233 9.22 7.26 -17.49
C GLY A 233 8.90 8.73 -17.82
N ALA A 234 8.00 9.37 -17.07
CA ALA A 234 7.76 10.81 -17.19
C ALA A 234 8.95 11.62 -16.62
N ARG A 235 8.94 12.95 -16.85
CA ARG A 235 9.95 13.91 -16.36
C ARG A 235 11.39 13.49 -16.66
N ASP A 236 11.67 13.27 -17.95
CA ASP A 236 12.97 12.81 -18.43
C ASP A 236 13.44 11.48 -17.79
N GLY A 237 12.48 10.66 -17.33
CA GLY A 237 12.73 9.36 -16.72
C GLY A 237 12.96 9.40 -15.21
N SER A 238 12.65 10.52 -14.52
CA SER A 238 12.81 10.61 -13.07
C SER A 238 11.65 9.98 -12.27
N MET A 239 10.55 9.62 -12.93
CA MET A 239 9.38 9.01 -12.30
C MET A 239 9.35 7.50 -12.58
N ASP A 240 9.08 6.70 -11.56
CA ASP A 240 8.95 5.24 -11.63
C ASP A 240 7.49 4.76 -11.47
N GLY A 241 6.57 5.70 -11.20
CA GLY A 241 5.14 5.47 -11.01
C GLY A 241 4.77 5.15 -9.57
N ASP A 242 5.65 5.44 -8.62
CA ASP A 242 5.50 5.08 -7.21
C ASP A 242 4.60 6.07 -6.45
N THR A 243 4.39 7.29 -6.98
CA THR A 243 3.31 8.19 -6.52
C THR A 243 1.94 7.47 -6.48
N VAL A 244 1.56 6.77 -7.56
CA VAL A 244 0.27 6.05 -7.58
C VAL A 244 0.29 4.85 -6.62
N VAL A 245 1.46 4.27 -6.34
CA VAL A 245 1.59 3.19 -5.34
C VAL A 245 1.32 3.74 -3.94
N HIS A 246 1.90 4.89 -3.62
CA HIS A 246 1.68 5.64 -2.39
C HIS A 246 0.20 5.99 -2.19
N GLU A 247 -0.42 6.63 -3.18
CA GLU A 247 -1.83 7.00 -3.09
C GLU A 247 -2.77 5.79 -2.95
N VAL A 248 -2.47 4.69 -3.63
CA VAL A 248 -3.25 3.45 -3.47
C VAL A 248 -3.05 2.84 -2.07
N GLY A 249 -1.89 3.07 -1.44
CA GLY A 249 -1.66 2.80 -0.02
C GLY A 249 -2.64 3.54 0.89
N HIS A 250 -2.82 4.86 0.68
CA HIS A 250 -3.83 5.65 1.39
C HIS A 250 -5.27 5.22 1.08
N TRP A 251 -5.60 4.91 -0.16
CA TRP A 251 -6.92 4.38 -0.55
C TRP A 251 -7.24 3.05 0.14
N LEU A 252 -6.20 2.27 0.46
CA LEU A 252 -6.23 1.05 1.27
C LEU A 252 -6.01 1.31 2.78
N GLY A 253 -5.92 2.56 3.23
CA GLY A 253 -5.96 2.95 4.65
C GLY A 253 -4.61 3.03 5.36
N LEU A 254 -3.49 3.12 4.63
CA LEU A 254 -2.20 3.46 5.22
C LEU A 254 -2.09 4.97 5.45
N TYR A 255 -1.41 5.36 6.53
CA TYR A 255 -0.96 6.73 6.75
C TYR A 255 0.49 6.87 6.33
N HIS A 256 0.97 8.11 6.29
CA HIS A 256 2.39 8.40 6.14
C HIS A 256 3.21 7.77 7.26
N THR A 257 4.44 7.32 7.00
CA THR A 257 5.32 6.73 8.05
C THR A 257 5.71 7.73 9.14
N PHE A 258 5.69 9.01 8.81
CA PHE A 258 5.92 10.14 9.73
C PHE A 258 4.63 10.70 10.34
N GLU A 259 3.48 10.04 10.13
CA GLU A 259 2.20 10.47 10.71
C GLU A 259 2.29 10.53 12.24
N ASN A 260 1.70 11.57 12.83
CA ASN A 260 1.84 11.90 14.26
C ASN A 260 3.29 12.11 14.76
N GLY A 261 4.26 12.23 13.85
CA GLY A 261 5.66 12.35 14.20
C GLY A 261 6.13 11.18 15.08
N CYS A 262 6.96 11.51 16.07
CA CYS A 262 7.44 10.51 17.02
C CYS A 262 6.51 10.21 18.20
N ALA A 263 5.27 10.73 18.16
CA ALA A 263 4.29 10.44 19.18
C ALA A 263 3.55 9.14 18.85
N SER A 264 3.32 8.30 19.87
CA SER A 264 2.42 7.15 19.72
C SER A 264 1.00 7.66 19.39
N PRO A 265 0.27 7.00 18.46
CA PRO A 265 0.58 5.70 17.85
C PRO A 265 1.37 5.74 16.53
N GLY A 266 1.92 6.88 16.13
CA GLY A 266 2.56 7.05 14.82
C GLY A 266 1.55 6.92 13.68
N ASP A 267 1.89 6.12 12.69
CA ASP A 267 1.08 5.76 11.52
C ASP A 267 0.11 4.58 11.77
N TYR A 268 -0.03 4.15 13.04
CA TYR A 268 -0.82 2.99 13.46
C TYR A 268 -0.35 1.66 12.86
N VAL A 269 0.92 1.56 12.47
CA VAL A 269 1.59 0.34 12.05
C VAL A 269 2.74 0.06 13.02
N ALA A 270 2.92 -1.19 13.46
CA ALA A 270 3.81 -1.48 14.59
C ALA A 270 5.27 -1.74 14.18
N ASP A 271 5.51 -2.10 12.93
CA ASP A 271 6.83 -2.40 12.36
C ASP A 271 7.42 -1.26 11.51
N THR A 272 6.71 -0.13 11.40
CA THR A 272 7.20 1.14 10.89
C THR A 272 7.86 1.92 12.05
N PRO A 273 9.15 2.27 11.93
CA PRO A 273 9.78 3.13 12.92
C PRO A 273 9.12 4.52 12.93
N PRO A 274 8.95 5.15 14.11
CA PRO A 274 8.40 6.50 14.17
C PRO A 274 9.38 7.52 13.59
N GLU A 275 8.90 8.35 12.68
CA GLU A 275 9.65 9.41 12.02
C GLU A 275 9.12 10.78 12.44
N ALA A 276 9.99 11.74 12.71
CA ALA A 276 9.58 13.07 13.19
C ALA A 276 8.96 13.94 12.08
N TRP A 277 9.31 13.68 10.83
CA TRP A 277 8.86 14.35 9.60
C TRP A 277 9.30 13.51 8.41
N ALA A 278 8.72 13.78 7.24
CA ALA A 278 9.02 13.07 5.99
C ALA A 278 10.49 13.11 5.58
N ALA A 279 11.00 12.02 5.04
CA ALA A 279 12.29 12.00 4.40
C ALA A 279 12.22 12.55 2.97
N GLN A 280 13.36 13.02 2.45
CA GLN A 280 13.45 13.57 1.10
C GLN A 280 14.69 13.05 0.38
N GLY A 281 14.63 13.00 -0.95
CA GLY A 281 15.69 12.43 -1.76
C GLY A 281 15.75 10.91 -1.60
N CYS A 282 16.96 10.37 -1.62
CA CYS A 282 17.22 8.93 -1.51
C CYS A 282 18.10 8.58 -0.31
N PRO A 283 17.58 8.73 0.93
CA PRO A 283 18.36 8.45 2.12
C PRO A 283 18.59 6.94 2.29
N GLU A 284 19.84 6.50 2.12
CA GLU A 284 20.25 5.09 2.31
C GLU A 284 20.11 4.59 3.78
N GLN A 285 19.74 5.47 4.71
CA GLN A 285 19.72 5.18 6.15
C GLN A 285 18.31 4.86 6.66
N PHE A 286 18.25 4.07 7.73
CA PHE A 286 17.05 3.82 8.55
C PHE A 286 15.83 3.20 7.87
N ASN A 287 15.97 2.63 6.67
CA ASN A 287 14.83 2.08 5.93
C ASN A 287 13.72 3.13 5.70
N LEU A 288 14.10 4.31 5.19
CA LEU A 288 13.17 5.38 4.79
C LEU A 288 12.65 5.23 3.34
N HIS A 289 13.11 4.21 2.61
CA HIS A 289 12.58 3.81 1.29
C HIS A 289 11.17 3.18 1.32
N ASN A 290 10.28 3.61 2.23
CA ASN A 290 8.91 3.10 2.31
C ASN A 290 8.03 3.77 1.25
N TYR A 291 7.06 3.06 0.68
CA TYR A 291 6.09 3.66 -0.25
C TYR A 291 5.23 4.76 0.39
N MET A 292 5.11 4.80 1.73
CA MET A 292 4.33 5.79 2.47
C MET A 292 5.18 6.93 3.09
N ASP A 293 6.40 7.13 2.59
CA ASP A 293 7.26 8.30 2.89
C ASP A 293 7.38 9.19 1.64
N TYR A 294 8.02 10.36 1.73
CA TYR A 294 8.20 11.34 0.64
C TYR A 294 9.60 11.32 0.01
N VAL A 295 10.29 10.19 0.13
CA VAL A 295 11.51 9.95 -0.65
C VAL A 295 11.21 10.01 -2.15
N ASP A 296 12.24 10.23 -2.97
CA ASP A 296 12.06 10.29 -4.42
C ASP A 296 11.50 8.95 -4.95
N ASP A 297 10.68 8.99 -6.00
CA ASP A 297 9.97 7.84 -6.60
C ASP A 297 10.87 6.58 -6.72
N GLY A 298 12.04 6.71 -7.36
CA GLY A 298 12.98 5.58 -7.54
C GLY A 298 13.70 5.09 -6.28
N CYS A 299 13.37 5.66 -5.13
CA CYS A 299 13.87 5.30 -3.81
C CYS A 299 12.77 4.75 -2.91
N MET A 300 11.51 4.70 -3.35
CA MET A 300 10.48 3.91 -2.68
C MET A 300 10.57 2.45 -3.11
N ASP A 301 10.67 1.50 -2.16
CA ASP A 301 10.86 0.10 -2.52
C ASP A 301 10.05 -0.93 -1.72
N ARG A 302 9.30 -0.50 -0.68
CA ARG A 302 8.62 -1.46 0.19
C ARG A 302 7.37 -0.98 0.89
N PHE A 303 6.48 -1.94 1.12
CA PHE A 303 5.58 -1.98 2.27
C PHE A 303 6.14 -2.91 3.34
N THR A 304 5.80 -2.66 4.60
CA THR A 304 6.08 -3.57 5.72
C THR A 304 5.02 -4.66 5.85
N PRO A 305 5.32 -5.78 6.55
CA PRO A 305 4.33 -6.79 6.89
C PRO A 305 3.06 -6.22 7.58
N ASP A 306 3.21 -5.31 8.53
CA ASP A 306 2.05 -4.76 9.24
C ASP A 306 1.29 -3.72 8.39
N GLN A 307 1.94 -3.01 7.46
CA GLN A 307 1.24 -2.23 6.42
C GLN A 307 0.39 -3.16 5.54
N ALA A 308 0.93 -4.29 5.10
CA ALA A 308 0.16 -5.27 4.32
C ALA A 308 -1.07 -5.80 5.09
N GLN A 309 -0.93 -6.02 6.41
CA GLN A 309 -2.04 -6.42 7.27
C GLN A 309 -3.07 -5.29 7.45
N ARG A 310 -2.63 -4.04 7.68
CA ARG A 310 -3.54 -2.89 7.81
C ARG A 310 -4.37 -2.67 6.54
N MET A 311 -3.75 -2.81 5.36
CA MET A 311 -4.48 -2.73 4.09
C MET A 311 -5.53 -3.85 3.94
N ALA A 312 -5.20 -5.07 4.38
CA ALA A 312 -6.15 -6.19 4.40
C ALA A 312 -7.35 -5.91 5.33
N ASP A 313 -7.09 -5.35 6.51
CA ASP A 313 -8.12 -4.98 7.49
C ASP A 313 -9.04 -3.90 6.92
N SER A 314 -8.45 -2.85 6.38
CA SER A 314 -9.15 -1.75 5.73
C SER A 314 -10.00 -2.21 4.54
N TRP A 315 -9.46 -3.09 3.70
CA TRP A 315 -10.22 -3.71 2.62
C TRP A 315 -11.46 -4.45 3.14
N ALA A 316 -11.29 -5.25 4.19
CA ALA A 316 -12.42 -5.95 4.81
C ALA A 316 -13.44 -4.98 5.42
N GLY A 317 -12.96 -3.93 6.08
CA GLY A 317 -13.79 -2.94 6.77
C GLY A 317 -14.55 -1.98 5.87
N PHE A 318 -14.05 -1.65 4.68
CA PHE A 318 -14.65 -0.55 3.90
C PHE A 318 -14.92 -0.90 2.45
N ARG A 319 -14.10 -1.78 1.87
CA ARG A 319 -14.10 -2.04 0.44
C ARG A 319 -14.94 -3.26 0.08
N MET A 320 -15.08 -4.23 0.98
CA MET A 320 -15.94 -5.38 0.73
C MET A 320 -17.44 -5.01 0.80
N PRO A 321 -18.26 -5.52 -0.14
CA PRO A 321 -19.71 -5.40 -0.02
C PRO A 321 -20.18 -6.04 1.29
N VAL A 322 -21.36 -5.72 1.78
CA VAL A 322 -21.98 -6.51 2.86
C VAL A 322 -22.88 -7.56 2.19
N PRO A 323 -22.80 -8.86 2.52
CA PRO A 323 -23.72 -9.84 1.96
C PRO A 323 -25.15 -9.46 2.37
N ASN A 324 -26.08 -9.37 1.41
CA ASN A 324 -27.47 -9.04 1.72
C ASN A 324 -28.11 -10.11 2.60
N GLY A 325 -28.48 -9.75 3.85
CA GLY A 325 -29.38 -10.50 4.71
C GLY A 325 -28.73 -11.28 5.86
N SER A 326 -29.11 -10.93 7.08
CA SER A 326 -29.37 -11.86 8.18
C SER A 326 -30.82 -11.75 8.61
#